data_AF-A0A401PSD7-F1
#
_entry.id   AF-A0A401PSD7-F1
#
_cell.length_a   1.000
_cell.length_b   1.000
_cell.length_c   1.000
_cell.angle_alpha   90.00
_cell.angle_beta   90.00
_cell.angle_gamma   90.00
#
_symmetry.space_group_name_H-M   'P 1'
#
loop_
_entity.id
_entity.type
_entity.pdbx_description
1 polymer ?
#
loop_
_entity_poly.entity_id
_entity_poly.type
_entity_poly.pdbx_seq_one_letter_code
_entity_poly.pdbx_strand_id
1 'polypeptide(L)'
;YAKIFHKLVRTMVPDCDVRFVLSEQGTGKGAAMVTAVAQRLVDQRKYINKILVPFNLNRDQLLDTMENMRIEMERGLKRETHSAATVKMLPTYIHRFPDGTGMSDYRIVIRKSLFNMQVHLE
;
A
#
# COMPACT_ATOMS: atom_id res chain seq x y z
N TYR A 1 44.53 -34.06 5.93
CA TYR A 1 43.95 -32.94 6.70
C TYR A 1 42.48 -33.15 7.08
N ALA A 2 41.55 -33.38 6.13
CA ALA A 2 40.11 -33.49 6.43
C ALA A 2 39.73 -34.55 7.49
N LYS A 3 40.41 -35.71 7.54
CA LYS A 3 40.11 -36.79 8.52
C LYS A 3 40.36 -36.41 9.98
N ILE A 4 41.44 -35.65 10.25
CA ILE A 4 41.78 -35.19 11.61
C ILE A 4 40.74 -34.14 12.05
N PHE A 5 40.39 -33.23 11.16
CA PHE A 5 39.37 -32.21 11.41
C PHE A 5 37.99 -32.83 11.74
N HIS A 6 37.52 -33.80 10.95
CA HIS A 6 36.24 -34.47 11.25
C HIS A 6 36.26 -35.19 12.61
N LYS A 7 37.41 -35.76 13.02
CA LYS A 7 37.57 -36.40 14.33
C LYS A 7 37.49 -35.38 15.46
N LEU A 8 38.16 -34.23 15.33
CA LEU A 8 38.14 -33.17 16.33
C LEU A 8 36.73 -32.58 16.53
N VAL A 9 36.01 -32.30 15.44
CA VAL A 9 34.64 -31.76 15.53
C VAL A 9 33.71 -32.70 16.29
N ARG A 10 33.81 -34.01 16.04
CA ARG A 10 33.01 -35.02 16.76
C ARG A 10 33.35 -35.16 18.24
N THR A 11 34.61 -34.90 18.62
CA THR A 11 35.02 -34.90 20.03
C THR A 11 34.56 -33.62 20.75
N MET A 12 34.59 -32.48 20.06
CA MET A 12 34.22 -31.18 20.62
C MET A 12 32.71 -31.00 20.75
N VAL A 13 31.93 -31.57 19.81
CA VAL A 13 30.47 -31.46 19.79
C VAL A 13 29.85 -32.85 19.62
N PRO A 14 29.85 -33.67 20.70
CA PRO A 14 29.44 -35.07 20.63
C PRO A 14 27.93 -35.25 20.39
N ASP A 15 27.11 -34.28 20.82
CA ASP A 15 25.65 -34.36 20.70
C ASP A 15 25.12 -33.96 19.30
N CYS A 16 26.00 -33.56 18.38
CA CYS A 16 25.62 -33.14 17.03
C CYS A 16 26.15 -34.11 15.96
N ASP A 17 25.25 -34.66 15.14
CA ASP A 17 25.64 -35.42 13.95
C ASP A 17 25.96 -34.48 12.79
N VAL A 18 27.26 -34.32 12.50
CA VAL A 18 27.75 -33.44 11.45
C VAL A 18 28.19 -34.25 10.22
N ARG A 19 27.52 -33.99 9.09
CA ARG A 19 27.87 -34.55 7.78
C ARG A 19 28.67 -33.54 6.95
N PHE A 20 29.93 -33.86 6.67
CA PHE A 20 30.77 -33.09 5.78
C PHE A 20 30.60 -33.55 4.33
N VAL A 21 30.31 -32.62 3.43
CA VAL A 21 30.14 -32.87 1.99
C VAL A 21 31.12 -31.99 1.22
N LEU A 22 31.92 -32.59 0.34
CA LEU A 22 32.84 -31.85 -0.53
C LEU A 22 32.07 -31.29 -1.72
N SER A 23 32.22 -30.00 -2.02
CA SER A 23 31.68 -29.42 -3.26
C SER A 23 32.63 -29.70 -4.42
N GLU A 24 32.33 -30.73 -5.22
CA GLU A 24 33.16 -31.14 -6.36
C GLU A 24 33.25 -30.09 -7.48
N GLN A 25 32.24 -29.22 -7.60
CA GLN A 25 32.11 -28.23 -8.67
C GLN A 25 32.32 -26.79 -8.15
N GLY A 26 32.98 -26.66 -6.99
CA GLY A 26 33.27 -25.36 -6.38
C GLY A 26 32.00 -24.57 -6.05
N THR A 27 32.06 -23.25 -6.20
CA THR A 27 30.97 -22.31 -5.87
C THR A 27 29.92 -22.18 -6.98
N GLY A 28 30.21 -22.66 -8.19
CA GLY A 28 29.41 -22.39 -9.40
C GLY A 28 27.96 -22.89 -9.33
N LYS A 29 27.73 -24.08 -8.76
CA LYS A 29 26.37 -24.63 -8.61
C LYS A 29 25.51 -23.82 -7.63
N GLY A 30 26.11 -23.42 -6.51
CA GLY A 30 25.44 -22.56 -5.53
C GLY A 30 25.16 -21.16 -6.10
N ALA A 31 26.15 -20.58 -6.79
CA ALA A 31 25.99 -19.30 -7.47
C ALA A 31 24.88 -19.34 -8.53
N ALA A 32 24.83 -20.38 -9.37
CA ALA A 32 23.78 -20.55 -10.37
C ALA A 32 22.39 -20.66 -9.73
N MET A 33 22.25 -21.41 -8.63
CA MET A 33 20.99 -21.56 -7.92
C MET A 33 20.51 -20.22 -7.32
N VAL A 34 21.40 -19.48 -6.67
CA VAL A 34 21.09 -18.16 -6.12
C VAL A 34 20.71 -17.18 -7.23
N THR A 35 21.47 -17.18 -8.33
CA THR A 35 21.17 -16.34 -9.50
C THR A 35 19.82 -16.67 -10.12
N ALA A 36 19.45 -17.95 -10.24
CA ALA A 36 18.13 -18.34 -10.77
C ALA A 36 16.98 -17.81 -9.90
N VAL A 37 17.12 -17.86 -8.57
CA VAL A 37 16.11 -17.31 -7.64
C VAL A 37 16.07 -15.79 -7.73
N ALA A 38 17.22 -15.12 -7.76
CA ALA A 38 17.31 -13.68 -7.88
C ALA A 38 16.65 -13.18 -9.18
N GLN A 39 16.90 -13.87 -10.30
CA GLN A 39 16.29 -13.55 -11.59
C GLN A 39 14.76 -13.65 -11.53
N ARG A 40 14.24 -14.74 -10.94
CA ARG A 40 12.79 -14.90 -10.75
C ARG A 40 12.17 -13.75 -9.95
N LEU A 41 12.82 -13.30 -8.88
CA LEU A 41 12.33 -12.19 -8.05
C LEU A 41 12.38 -10.85 -8.81
N VAL A 42 13.43 -10.62 -9.62
CA VAL A 42 13.54 -9.44 -10.47
C VAL A 42 12.40 -9.41 -11.49
N ASP A 43 12.08 -10.54 -12.12
CA ASP A 43 11.02 -10.61 -13.12
C ASP A 43 9.64 -10.39 -12.48
N GLN A 44 9.40 -10.95 -11.28
CA GLN A 44 8.20 -10.64 -10.49
C GLN A 44 8.11 -9.15 -10.16
N ARG A 45 9.20 -8.53 -9.70
CA ARG A 45 9.22 -7.11 -9.36
C ARG A 45 8.96 -6.23 -10.58
N LYS A 46 9.51 -6.58 -11.75
CA LYS A 46 9.24 -5.88 -13.02
C LYS A 46 7.75 -5.96 -13.39
N TYR A 47 7.13 -7.13 -13.25
CA TYR A 47 5.71 -7.30 -13.51
C TYR A 47 4.85 -6.43 -12.59
N ILE A 48 5.12 -6.48 -11.28
CA ILE A 48 4.41 -5.65 -10.29
C ILE A 48 4.59 -4.16 -10.60
N ASN A 49 5.83 -3.72 -10.85
CA ASN A 49 6.09 -2.33 -11.17
C ASN A 49 5.31 -1.88 -12.41
N LYS A 50 5.20 -2.71 -13.44
CA LYS A 50 4.41 -2.42 -14.64
C LYS A 50 2.93 -2.17 -14.32
N ILE A 51 2.36 -2.93 -13.38
CA ILE A 51 0.98 -2.73 -12.90
C ILE A 51 0.86 -1.45 -12.09
N LEU A 52 1.90 -1.08 -11.34
CA LEU A 52 1.88 0.10 -10.45
C LEU A 52 2.15 1.42 -11.19
N VAL A 53 2.73 1.40 -12.39
CA VAL A 53 3.04 2.63 -13.17
C VAL A 53 1.84 3.59 -13.27
N PRO A 54 0.61 3.16 -13.63
CA PRO A 54 -0.52 4.08 -13.78
C PRO A 54 -0.99 4.75 -12.48
N PHE A 55 -0.63 4.18 -11.32
CA PHE A 55 -0.96 4.75 -10.01
C PHE A 55 0.08 5.77 -9.53
N ASN A 56 1.23 5.86 -10.20
CA ASN A 56 2.26 6.83 -9.88
C ASN A 56 1.99 8.15 -10.62
N LEU A 57 1.11 8.96 -10.04
CA LEU A 57 0.73 10.26 -10.60
C LEU A 57 1.84 11.30 -10.35
N ASN A 58 2.23 12.01 -11.41
CA ASN A 58 3.12 13.16 -11.29
C ASN A 58 2.36 14.41 -10.77
N ARG A 59 3.09 15.47 -10.43
CA ARG A 59 2.50 16.73 -9.95
C ARG A 59 1.56 17.40 -10.95
N ASP A 60 1.90 17.41 -12.23
CA ASP A 60 1.09 18.01 -13.30
C ASP A 60 -0.24 17.26 -13.46
N GLN A 61 -0.22 15.91 -13.43
CA GLN A 61 -1.44 15.09 -13.46
C GLN A 61 -2.35 15.34 -12.25
N LEU A 62 -1.77 15.59 -11.08
CA LEU A 62 -2.52 15.98 -9.88
C LEU A 62 -3.12 17.37 -10.03
N LEU A 63 -2.39 18.32 -10.60
CA LEU A 63 -2.88 19.68 -10.86
C LEU A 63 -4.03 19.66 -11.89
N ASP A 64 -3.91 18.87 -12.95
CA ASP A 64 -4.96 18.68 -13.95
C ASP A 64 -6.21 18.07 -13.31
N THR A 65 -6.03 17.06 -12.45
CA THR A 65 -7.14 16.43 -11.72
C THR A 65 -7.81 17.42 -10.77
N MET A 66 -7.02 18.23 -10.07
CA MET A 66 -7.52 19.28 -9.17
C MET A 66 -8.32 20.34 -9.94
N GLU A 67 -7.83 20.75 -11.11
CA GLU A 67 -8.52 21.71 -11.97
C GLU A 67 -9.83 21.14 -12.52
N ASN A 68 -9.82 19.88 -12.97
CA ASN A 68 -11.04 19.19 -13.40
C ASN A 68 -12.07 19.11 -12.26
N MET A 69 -11.62 18.82 -11.04
CA MET A 69 -12.49 18.79 -9.87
C MET A 69 -13.07 20.17 -9.57
N ARG A 70 -12.27 21.23 -9.66
CA ARG A 70 -12.71 22.63 -9.51
C ARG A 70 -13.79 23.00 -10.53
N ILE A 71 -13.57 22.68 -11.80
CA ILE A 71 -14.52 22.94 -12.89
C ILE A 71 -15.85 22.20 -12.65
N GLU A 72 -15.81 20.92 -12.27
CA GLU A 72 -17.02 20.15 -11.99
C GLU A 72 -17.77 20.67 -10.76
N MET A 73 -17.08 21.15 -9.72
CA MET A 73 -17.71 21.82 -8.59
C MET A 73 -18.43 23.11 -9.03
N GLU A 74 -17.80 23.94 -9.84
CA GLU A 74 -18.45 25.15 -10.37
C GLU A 74 -19.68 24.83 -11.21
N ARG A 75 -19.63 23.77 -12.01
CA ARG A 75 -20.80 23.28 -12.76
C ARG A 75 -21.90 22.78 -11.82
N GLY A 76 -21.53 22.13 -10.72
CA GLY A 76 -22.43 21.69 -9.67
C GLY A 76 -23.13 22.84 -8.93
N LEU A 77 -22.45 23.98 -8.76
CA LEU A 77 -23.00 25.16 -8.09
C LEU A 77 -23.88 26.03 -9.01
N LYS A 78 -23.57 26.10 -10.30
CA LYS A 78 -24.32 26.89 -11.28
C LYS A 78 -25.68 26.26 -11.57
N ARG A 79 -26.76 27.05 -11.48
CA ARG A 79 -28.14 26.57 -11.64
C ARG A 79 -28.38 25.92 -13.01
N GLU A 80 -27.78 26.48 -14.05
CA GLU A 80 -27.99 26.06 -15.44
C GLU A 80 -27.33 24.70 -15.71
N THR A 81 -26.16 24.44 -15.13
CA THR A 81 -25.38 23.21 -15.35
C THR A 81 -25.57 22.15 -14.27
N HIS A 82 -26.22 22.48 -13.15
CA HIS A 82 -26.40 21.62 -11.99
C HIS A 82 -27.06 20.26 -12.30
N SER A 83 -28.08 20.25 -13.17
CA SER A 83 -28.78 19.00 -13.54
C SER A 83 -27.88 18.01 -14.30
N ALA A 84 -26.95 18.50 -15.12
CA ALA A 84 -26.02 17.71 -15.91
C ALA A 84 -24.67 17.45 -15.22
N ALA A 85 -24.31 18.22 -14.18
CA ALA A 85 -23.03 18.08 -13.48
C ALA A 85 -22.89 16.73 -12.77
N THR A 86 -21.68 16.16 -12.76
CA THR A 86 -21.39 14.91 -12.04
C THR A 86 -21.29 15.17 -10.54
N VAL A 87 -20.62 16.25 -10.16
CA VAL A 87 -20.49 16.70 -8.77
C VAL A 87 -21.64 17.66 -8.45
N LYS A 88 -22.61 17.22 -7.65
CA LYS A 88 -23.88 17.96 -7.44
C LYS A 88 -23.80 19.15 -6.48
N MET A 89 -22.78 19.28 -5.64
CA MET A 89 -22.64 20.40 -4.69
C MET A 89 -23.93 20.70 -3.89
N LEU A 90 -24.52 19.67 -3.28
CA LEU A 90 -25.80 19.77 -2.59
C LEU A 90 -25.70 20.64 -1.31
N PRO A 91 -26.70 21.50 -1.03
CA PRO A 91 -26.70 22.31 0.17
C PRO A 91 -26.91 21.45 1.42
N THR A 92 -26.09 21.66 2.44
CA THR A 92 -26.21 21.00 3.76
C THR A 92 -27.10 21.78 4.73
N TYR A 93 -27.48 23.02 4.38
CA TYR A 93 -28.18 23.99 5.24
C TYR A 93 -27.46 24.31 6.57
N ILE A 94 -26.18 23.91 6.69
CA ILE A 94 -25.30 24.31 7.79
C ILE A 94 -24.58 25.57 7.33
N HIS A 95 -24.88 26.69 7.99
CA HIS A 95 -24.38 28.00 7.56
C HIS A 95 -23.10 28.44 8.26
N ARG A 96 -22.74 27.82 9.39
CA ARG A 96 -21.56 28.17 10.21
C ARG A 96 -21.02 26.95 10.94
N PHE A 97 -19.74 27.00 11.28
CA PHE A 97 -19.14 26.09 12.26
C PHE A 97 -19.67 26.40 13.67
N PRO A 98 -19.73 25.41 14.57
CA PRO A 98 -20.13 25.65 15.96
C PRO A 98 -19.14 26.61 16.63
N ASP A 99 -19.66 27.66 17.26
CA ASP A 99 -18.90 28.71 17.95
C ASP A 99 -18.87 28.51 19.48
N GLY A 100 -19.32 27.35 19.95
CA GLY A 100 -19.38 27.00 21.37
C GLY A 100 -20.53 27.65 22.14
N THR A 101 -21.38 28.47 21.51
CA THR A 101 -22.49 29.16 22.19
C THR A 101 -23.81 28.38 22.16
N GLY A 102 -23.89 27.34 21.31
CA GLY A 102 -25.08 26.51 21.13
C GLY A 102 -25.20 25.38 22.16
N MET A 103 -25.67 25.68 23.38
CA MET A 103 -26.03 24.67 24.37
C MET A 103 -27.52 24.30 24.22
N SER A 104 -27.82 23.16 23.63
CA SER A 104 -29.17 22.57 23.63
C SER A 104 -29.08 21.04 23.59
N ASP A 105 -30.05 20.34 24.16
CA ASP A 105 -30.09 18.88 24.18
C ASP A 105 -30.65 18.36 22.84
N TYR A 106 -29.77 17.87 21.96
CA TYR A 106 -30.11 17.40 20.61
C TYR A 106 -30.08 15.88 20.51
N ARG A 107 -31.10 15.30 19.86
CA ARG A 107 -31.16 13.87 19.52
C ARG A 107 -30.75 13.66 18.07
N ILE A 108 -29.64 12.95 17.86
CA ILE A 108 -29.14 12.59 16.53
C ILE A 108 -29.75 11.25 16.10
N VAL A 109 -30.37 11.21 14.91
CA VAL A 109 -30.87 9.97 14.31
C VAL A 109 -29.89 9.48 13.26
N ILE A 110 -29.16 8.41 13.56
CA ILE A 110 -28.24 7.78 12.62
C ILE A 110 -29.01 6.75 11.79
N ARG A 111 -29.30 7.08 10.52
CA ARG A 111 -29.71 6.07 9.53
C ARG A 111 -28.45 5.40 8.99
N LYS A 112 -28.33 4.10 9.23
CA LYS A 112 -27.22 3.28 8.72
C LYS A 112 -27.35 3.16 7.18
N SER A 113 -26.56 3.95 6.46
CA SER A 113 -26.32 3.82 5.02
C SER A 113 -24.99 3.10 4.79
N LEU A 114 -24.83 2.41 3.66
CA LEU A 114 -23.80 1.40 3.33
C LEU A 114 -22.34 1.89 3.25
N PHE A 115 -22.01 3.10 3.70
CA PHE A 115 -20.63 3.60 3.73
C PHE A 115 -20.05 3.48 5.14
N ASN A 116 -19.13 2.52 5.31
CA ASN A 116 -18.30 2.37 6.50
C ASN A 116 -17.29 3.52 6.55
N MET A 117 -17.59 4.58 7.30
CA MET A 117 -16.59 5.51 7.80
C MET A 117 -16.71 5.55 9.32
N GLN A 118 -15.78 4.87 9.98
CA GLN A 118 -15.69 4.75 11.42
C GLN A 118 -14.93 5.98 11.92
N VAL A 119 -15.66 6.98 12.40
CA VAL A 119 -15.05 8.14 13.08
C VAL A 119 -14.92 7.76 14.55
N HIS A 120 -13.69 7.49 14.98
CA HIS A 120 -13.35 7.46 16.41
C HIS A 120 -13.38 8.89 16.94
N LEU A 121 -14.20 9.13 17.94
CA LEU A 121 -14.14 10.32 18.80
C LEU A 121 -13.69 9.83 20.17
N GLU A 122 -12.56 10.36 20.65
CA GLU A 122 -12.21 10.35 22.08
C GLU A 122 -13.08 11.36 22.83
#